data_AF-A0A535DIX4-F1
#
_entry.id   AF-A0A535DIX4-F1
#
_cell.length_a   1.000
_cell.length_b   1.000
_cell.length_c   1.000
_cell.angle_alpha   90.00
_cell.angle_beta   90.00
_cell.angle_gamma   90.00
#
_symmetry.space_group_name_H-M   'P 1'
#
loop_
_entity.id
_entity.type
_entity.pdbx_description
1 polymer ?
#
loop_
_entity_poly.entity_id
_entity_poly.type
_entity_poly.pdbx_seq_one_letter_code
_entity_poly.pdbx_strand_id
1 'polypeptide(L)'
;MLAPIAWRVPPRHYGPWERVVALLTEGLVERGVDVTLFATADSVTAARLESVAPRSLNEDPSLDPKVWECLHIANAYERAAAFGVDLIHNHYDFLPLSYSGLTRIPLVTTIHGFSSEQILPVYQRYDRKVTYVSISDADRHPSLTYAATIYHGIDLGEFTPRTTAGEDLVFFGRIHPDKGVAEAIEVARRTERRLVIAGIIHDEEYFARQIAPHIDDDRVRYVGSAGPQERDEILGNALALVHLVNFAEPFGLSMIE
;
A
#
# COMPACT_ATOMS: atom_id res chain seq x y z
N MET A 1 -8.13 -2.99 -14.04
CA MET A 1 -7.35 -2.65 -12.83
C MET A 1 -5.88 -2.94 -13.09
N LEU A 2 -5.01 -1.95 -13.02
CA LEU A 2 -3.55 -2.12 -13.15
C LEU A 2 -2.91 -1.98 -11.77
N ALA A 3 -2.48 -3.10 -11.20
CA ALA A 3 -1.80 -3.15 -9.91
C ALA A 3 -0.29 -2.95 -10.07
N PRO A 4 0.42 -2.46 -9.03
CA PRO A 4 1.85 -2.70 -8.90
C PRO A 4 2.16 -4.21 -8.86
N ILE A 5 3.38 -4.57 -9.22
CA ILE A 5 3.90 -5.95 -9.12
C ILE A 5 5.03 -6.05 -8.09
N ALA A 6 5.17 -5.04 -7.23
CA ALA A 6 6.12 -5.05 -6.13
C ALA A 6 5.77 -6.17 -5.14
N TRP A 7 4.46 -6.32 -4.86
CA TRP A 7 3.91 -7.44 -4.10
C TRP A 7 2.80 -8.16 -4.88
N ARG A 8 2.41 -9.34 -4.40
CA ARG A 8 1.24 -10.09 -4.89
C ARG A 8 -0.05 -9.33 -4.59
N VAL A 9 -1.10 -9.54 -5.39
CA VAL A 9 -2.46 -9.04 -5.12
C VAL A 9 -3.41 -10.20 -4.77
N PRO A 10 -4.03 -10.25 -3.58
CA PRO A 10 -3.67 -9.50 -2.38
C PRO A 10 -2.29 -9.92 -1.84
N PRO A 11 -1.64 -9.05 -1.04
CA PRO A 11 -0.33 -9.34 -0.46
C PRO A 11 -0.43 -10.45 0.59
N ARG A 12 0.66 -11.21 0.77
CA ARG A 12 0.77 -12.21 1.86
C ARG A 12 1.08 -11.58 3.21
N HIS A 13 1.89 -10.51 3.19
CA HIS A 13 2.39 -9.83 4.38
C HIS A 13 2.24 -8.32 4.21
N TYR A 14 3.22 -7.68 3.57
CA TYR A 14 3.23 -6.25 3.28
C TYR A 14 2.84 -5.99 1.81
N GLY A 15 2.16 -4.87 1.57
CA GLY A 15 1.70 -4.46 0.23
C GLY A 15 0.45 -3.59 0.33
N PRO A 16 0.53 -2.39 0.93
CA PRO A 16 -0.65 -1.56 1.17
C PRO A 16 -1.38 -1.17 -0.13
N TRP A 17 -0.63 -0.91 -1.21
CA TRP A 17 -1.22 -0.53 -2.49
C TRP A 17 -1.92 -1.74 -3.13
N GLU A 18 -1.26 -2.89 -3.14
CA GLU A 18 -1.81 -4.15 -3.62
C GLU A 18 -3.04 -4.59 -2.81
N ARG A 19 -3.07 -4.36 -1.50
CA ARG A 19 -4.26 -4.61 -0.67
C ARG A 19 -5.43 -3.74 -1.09
N VAL A 20 -5.22 -2.44 -1.31
CA VAL A 20 -6.28 -1.54 -1.80
C VAL A 20 -6.78 -1.98 -3.18
N VAL A 21 -5.88 -2.37 -4.08
CA VAL A 21 -6.25 -2.87 -5.40
C VAL A 21 -7.06 -4.15 -5.31
N ALA A 22 -6.70 -5.08 -4.42
CA ALA A 22 -7.48 -6.30 -4.19
C ALA A 22 -8.90 -5.96 -3.73
N LEU A 23 -9.05 -5.17 -2.65
CA LEU A 23 -10.35 -4.78 -2.12
C LEU A 23 -11.23 -4.10 -3.16
N LEU A 24 -10.66 -3.15 -3.92
CA LEU A 24 -11.39 -2.45 -4.96
C LEU A 24 -11.77 -3.37 -6.13
N THR A 25 -10.86 -4.27 -6.53
CA THR A 25 -11.11 -5.24 -7.60
C THR A 25 -12.26 -6.17 -7.24
N GLU A 26 -12.21 -6.81 -6.07
CA GLU A 26 -13.26 -7.73 -5.62
C GLU A 26 -14.59 -7.00 -5.44
N GLY A 27 -14.59 -5.82 -4.79
CA GLY A 27 -15.81 -5.04 -4.61
C GLY A 27 -16.46 -4.57 -5.92
N LEU A 28 -15.67 -4.34 -6.99
CA LEU A 28 -16.19 -4.06 -8.32
C LEU A 28 -16.79 -5.32 -8.98
N VAL A 29 -16.12 -6.46 -8.86
CA VAL A 29 -16.63 -7.76 -9.37
C VAL A 29 -17.94 -8.13 -8.68
N GLU A 30 -18.03 -7.99 -7.36
CA GLU A 30 -19.25 -8.25 -6.58
C GLU A 30 -20.44 -7.36 -7.03
N ARG A 31 -20.14 -6.16 -7.52
CA ARG A 31 -21.13 -5.23 -8.10
C ARG A 31 -21.47 -5.52 -9.56
N GLY A 32 -20.92 -6.59 -10.14
CA GLY A 32 -21.18 -7.03 -11.51
C GLY A 32 -20.38 -6.27 -12.57
N VAL A 33 -19.31 -5.57 -12.19
CA VAL A 33 -18.40 -4.94 -13.15
C VAL A 33 -17.49 -6.02 -13.76
N ASP A 34 -17.33 -6.02 -15.08
CA ASP A 34 -16.35 -6.88 -15.75
C ASP A 34 -14.94 -6.33 -15.54
N VAL A 35 -14.19 -6.96 -14.63
CA VAL A 35 -12.86 -6.52 -14.25
C VAL A 35 -11.81 -7.47 -14.81
N THR A 36 -10.83 -6.90 -15.51
CA THR A 36 -9.52 -7.52 -15.71
C THR A 36 -8.51 -6.91 -14.73
N LEU A 37 -7.90 -7.75 -13.90
CA LEU A 37 -6.79 -7.40 -13.02
C LEU A 37 -5.47 -7.74 -13.72
N PHE A 38 -4.64 -6.71 -13.92
CA PHE A 38 -3.25 -6.88 -14.32
C PHE A 38 -2.39 -6.92 -13.06
N ALA A 39 -1.89 -8.10 -12.71
CA ALA A 39 -1.03 -8.35 -11.55
C ALA A 39 -0.05 -9.51 -11.81
N THR A 40 0.68 -9.96 -10.77
CA THR A 40 1.56 -11.14 -10.86
C THR A 40 0.75 -12.42 -11.05
N ALA A 41 1.34 -13.43 -11.70
CA ALA A 41 0.64 -14.68 -12.02
C ALA A 41 0.18 -15.48 -10.79
N ASP A 42 0.79 -15.24 -9.62
CA ASP A 42 0.42 -15.87 -8.35
C ASP A 42 -0.64 -15.08 -7.56
N SER A 43 -1.14 -13.97 -8.10
CA SER A 43 -2.25 -13.19 -7.54
C SER A 43 -3.55 -13.99 -7.51
N VAL A 44 -4.44 -13.67 -6.56
CA VAL A 44 -5.74 -14.36 -6.38
C VAL A 44 -6.85 -13.32 -6.41
N THR A 45 -7.82 -13.53 -7.29
CA THR A 45 -8.94 -12.61 -7.53
C THR A 45 -10.11 -13.36 -8.16
N ALA A 46 -11.34 -12.88 -7.98
CA ALA A 46 -12.49 -13.34 -8.77
C ALA A 46 -12.57 -12.67 -10.16
N ALA A 47 -11.81 -11.60 -10.38
CA ALA A 47 -11.68 -10.94 -11.67
C ALA A 47 -10.94 -11.81 -12.69
N ARG A 48 -10.97 -11.42 -13.96
CA ARG A 48 -10.06 -12.00 -14.96
C ARG A 48 -8.63 -11.57 -14.63
N LEU A 49 -7.73 -12.51 -14.36
CA LEU A 49 -6.31 -12.23 -14.14
C LEU A 49 -5.53 -12.26 -15.45
N GLU A 50 -4.76 -11.21 -15.73
CA GLU A 50 -3.79 -11.14 -16.82
C GLU A 50 -2.41 -10.82 -16.25
N SER A 51 -1.43 -11.64 -16.58
CA SER A 51 -0.10 -11.57 -15.96
C SER A 51 1.01 -11.86 -16.96
N VAL A 52 2.13 -11.15 -16.80
CA VAL A 52 3.40 -11.49 -17.47
C VAL A 52 4.46 -11.86 -16.45
N ALA A 53 4.50 -11.19 -15.29
CA ALA A 53 5.42 -11.50 -14.21
C ALA A 53 4.95 -12.76 -13.45
N PRO A 54 5.81 -13.77 -13.28
CA PRO A 54 5.43 -15.02 -12.62
C PRO A 54 5.20 -14.87 -11.12
N ARG A 55 5.91 -13.93 -10.48
CA ARG A 55 5.88 -13.62 -9.05
C ARG A 55 6.15 -12.14 -8.84
N SER A 56 5.93 -11.67 -7.62
CA SER A 56 6.21 -10.29 -7.24
C SER A 56 7.71 -10.01 -7.11
N LEU A 57 8.10 -8.76 -7.41
CA LEU A 57 9.51 -8.35 -7.46
C LEU A 57 10.20 -8.43 -6.10
N ASN A 58 9.48 -8.16 -5.01
CA ASN A 58 10.06 -8.24 -3.66
C ASN A 58 10.08 -9.66 -3.08
N GLU A 59 9.41 -10.63 -3.71
CA GLU A 59 9.43 -12.03 -3.30
C GLU A 59 10.35 -12.91 -4.16
N ASP A 60 10.79 -12.40 -5.33
CA ASP A 60 11.68 -13.11 -6.24
C ASP A 60 12.80 -12.19 -6.75
N PRO A 61 13.98 -12.20 -6.09
CA PRO A 61 15.11 -11.33 -6.45
C PRO A 61 15.77 -11.71 -7.77
N SER A 62 15.37 -12.83 -8.42
CA SER A 62 15.87 -13.19 -9.75
C SER A 62 15.24 -12.38 -10.88
N LEU A 63 14.14 -11.68 -10.59
CA LEU A 63 13.41 -10.86 -11.55
C LEU A 63 14.03 -9.45 -11.62
N ASP A 64 14.50 -9.04 -12.80
CA ASP A 64 14.93 -7.66 -13.02
C ASP A 64 13.70 -6.73 -12.99
N PRO A 65 13.61 -5.79 -12.02
CA PRO A 65 12.45 -4.92 -11.90
C PRO A 65 12.13 -4.23 -13.21
N LYS A 66 13.07 -3.48 -13.78
CA LYS A 66 12.85 -2.64 -14.96
C LYS A 66 12.27 -3.43 -16.13
N VAL A 67 12.76 -4.65 -16.36
CA VAL A 67 12.23 -5.52 -17.42
C VAL A 67 10.76 -5.85 -17.17
N TRP A 68 10.43 -6.34 -15.98
CA TRP A 68 9.09 -6.80 -15.65
C TRP A 68 8.09 -5.65 -15.49
N GLU A 69 8.51 -4.50 -14.98
CA GLU A 69 7.67 -3.29 -14.94
C GLU A 69 7.28 -2.84 -16.35
N CYS A 70 8.25 -2.77 -17.27
CA CYS A 70 7.99 -2.40 -18.67
C CYS A 70 7.04 -3.40 -19.34
N LEU A 71 7.29 -4.70 -19.21
CA LEU A 71 6.46 -5.75 -19.80
C LEU A 71 5.04 -5.76 -19.21
N HIS A 72 4.90 -5.57 -17.90
CA HIS A 72 3.62 -5.54 -17.21
C HIS A 72 2.75 -4.38 -17.68
N ILE A 73 3.34 -3.19 -17.75
CA ILE A 73 2.64 -1.98 -18.20
C ILE A 73 2.27 -2.12 -19.69
N ALA A 74 3.20 -2.55 -20.55
CA ALA A 74 2.91 -2.77 -21.97
C ALA A 74 1.76 -3.77 -22.14
N ASN A 75 1.81 -4.92 -21.45
CA ASN A 75 0.74 -5.92 -21.48
C ASN A 75 -0.60 -5.33 -21.05
N ALA A 76 -0.65 -4.53 -19.99
CA ALA A 76 -1.89 -3.90 -19.54
C ALA A 76 -2.55 -3.04 -20.63
N TYR A 77 -1.77 -2.21 -21.32
CA TYR A 77 -2.29 -1.36 -22.40
C TYR A 77 -2.66 -2.13 -23.67
N GLU A 78 -1.84 -3.11 -24.07
CA GLU A 78 -2.09 -3.93 -25.26
C GLU A 78 -3.33 -4.81 -25.09
N ARG A 79 -3.46 -5.48 -23.93
CA ARG A 79 -4.62 -6.32 -23.61
C ARG A 79 -5.87 -5.51 -23.38
N ALA A 80 -5.78 -4.35 -22.72
CA ALA A 80 -6.89 -3.43 -22.58
C ALA A 80 -7.50 -3.05 -23.95
N ALA A 81 -6.65 -2.73 -24.93
CA ALA A 81 -7.08 -2.47 -26.29
C ALA A 81 -7.69 -3.70 -26.98
N ALA A 82 -7.07 -4.87 -26.82
CA ALA A 82 -7.55 -6.12 -27.42
C ALA A 82 -8.91 -6.56 -26.87
N PHE A 83 -9.17 -6.32 -25.58
CA PHE A 83 -10.45 -6.65 -24.94
C PHE A 83 -11.51 -5.56 -25.11
N GLY A 84 -11.12 -4.37 -25.57
CA GLY A 84 -12.03 -3.24 -25.70
C GLY A 84 -12.53 -2.71 -24.36
N VAL A 85 -11.67 -2.67 -23.34
CA VAL A 85 -12.07 -2.19 -22.00
C VAL A 85 -12.42 -0.70 -22.03
N ASP A 86 -13.41 -0.32 -21.23
CA ASP A 86 -13.91 1.07 -21.17
C ASP A 86 -12.99 2.02 -20.40
N LEU A 87 -12.20 1.48 -19.45
CA LEU A 87 -11.38 2.26 -18.54
C LEU A 87 -10.15 1.46 -18.09
N ILE A 88 -8.98 2.11 -18.11
CA ILE A 88 -7.82 1.63 -17.35
C ILE A 88 -7.82 2.40 -16.03
N HIS A 89 -7.84 1.67 -14.92
CA HIS A 89 -7.65 2.24 -13.58
C HIS A 89 -6.27 1.84 -13.06
N ASN A 90 -5.36 2.80 -13.05
CA ASN A 90 -3.97 2.66 -12.66
C ASN A 90 -3.78 2.89 -11.16
N HIS A 91 -3.15 1.92 -10.51
CA HIS A 91 -2.67 1.96 -9.12
C HIS A 91 -1.16 1.70 -9.02
N TYR A 92 -0.45 1.60 -10.15
CA TYR A 92 0.96 1.23 -10.19
C TYR A 92 1.84 2.32 -9.57
N ASP A 93 1.80 3.52 -10.15
CA ASP A 93 2.42 4.82 -9.80
C ASP A 93 2.42 5.65 -11.12
N PHE A 94 3.40 6.53 -11.32
CA PHE A 94 3.56 7.43 -12.46
C PHE A 94 3.94 6.73 -13.77
N LEU A 95 4.61 5.57 -13.73
CA LEU A 95 5.23 4.98 -14.92
C LEU A 95 4.20 4.66 -16.04
N PRO A 96 3.02 4.09 -15.75
CA PRO A 96 1.97 3.88 -16.76
C PRO A 96 1.49 5.16 -17.44
N LEU A 97 1.62 6.33 -16.81
CA LEU A 97 1.18 7.59 -17.42
C LEU A 97 1.95 7.90 -18.71
N SER A 98 3.21 7.44 -18.81
CA SER A 98 4.03 7.60 -20.01
C SER A 98 3.45 6.89 -21.24
N TYR A 99 2.65 5.83 -21.03
CA TYR A 99 1.96 5.07 -22.07
C TYR A 99 0.58 5.63 -22.41
N SER A 100 0.03 6.53 -21.58
CA SER A 100 -1.30 7.11 -21.80
C SER A 100 -1.42 7.74 -23.18
N GLY A 101 -0.34 8.30 -23.73
CA GLY A 101 -0.23 8.83 -25.10
C GLY A 101 -0.61 7.86 -26.21
N LEU A 102 -0.38 6.56 -26.00
CA LEU A 102 -0.47 5.50 -27.00
C LEU A 102 -1.84 4.81 -27.05
N THR A 103 -2.74 5.14 -26.13
CA THR A 103 -4.10 4.61 -26.10
C THR A 103 -5.16 5.72 -26.23
N ARG A 104 -6.35 5.30 -26.65
CA ARG A 104 -7.58 6.09 -26.62
C ARG A 104 -8.47 5.75 -25.43
N ILE A 105 -8.15 4.67 -24.71
CA ILE A 105 -8.91 4.24 -23.54
C ILE A 105 -8.70 5.28 -22.43
N PRO A 106 -9.76 5.78 -21.79
CA PRO A 106 -9.66 6.65 -20.64
C PRO A 106 -8.78 6.04 -19.53
N LEU A 107 -8.01 6.90 -18.85
CA LEU A 107 -7.16 6.49 -17.73
C LEU A 107 -7.58 7.26 -16.47
N VAL A 108 -7.90 6.52 -15.41
CA VAL A 108 -7.97 7.04 -14.04
C VAL A 108 -6.75 6.54 -13.30
N THR A 109 -6.08 7.41 -12.55
CA THR A 109 -4.96 7.02 -11.67
C THR A 109 -5.27 7.42 -10.25
N THR A 110 -5.28 6.42 -9.36
CA THR A 110 -5.27 6.68 -7.92
C THR A 110 -3.82 6.91 -7.50
N ILE A 111 -3.53 8.14 -7.05
CA ILE A 111 -2.21 8.50 -6.54
C ILE A 111 -2.17 8.10 -5.07
N HIS A 112 -1.30 7.12 -4.76
CA HIS A 112 -1.15 6.60 -3.40
C HIS A 112 -0.09 7.34 -2.57
N GLY A 113 0.52 8.37 -3.15
CA GLY A 113 1.59 9.18 -2.60
C GLY A 113 2.67 9.47 -3.64
N PHE A 114 3.58 10.38 -3.31
CA PHE A 114 4.73 10.71 -4.14
C PHE A 114 6.01 10.21 -3.47
N SER A 115 6.76 9.34 -4.16
CA SER A 115 8.04 8.85 -3.63
C SER A 115 9.12 9.94 -3.58
N SER A 116 9.01 10.95 -4.45
CA SER A 116 9.81 12.18 -4.42
C SER A 116 9.23 13.23 -5.38
N GLU A 117 9.67 14.48 -5.26
CA GLU A 117 9.38 15.53 -6.26
C GLU A 117 9.89 15.16 -7.68
N GLN A 118 10.83 14.22 -7.80
CA GLN A 118 11.44 13.87 -9.09
C GLN A 118 10.49 13.11 -10.02
N ILE A 119 9.43 12.50 -9.48
CA ILE A 119 8.42 11.80 -10.31
C ILE A 119 7.31 12.74 -10.79
N LEU A 120 7.16 13.91 -10.15
CA LEU A 120 6.11 14.88 -10.43
C LEU A 120 6.06 15.37 -11.89
N PRO A 121 7.19 15.56 -12.61
CA PRO A 121 7.16 15.94 -14.02
C PRO A 121 6.32 15.01 -14.90
N VAL A 122 6.24 13.71 -14.58
CA VAL A 122 5.40 12.77 -15.33
C VAL A 122 3.93 13.04 -15.08
N TYR A 123 3.52 13.23 -13.82
CA TYR A 123 2.15 13.61 -13.48
C TYR A 123 1.74 14.91 -14.16
N GLN A 124 2.56 15.96 -14.05
CA GLN A 124 2.30 17.26 -14.70
C GLN A 124 2.17 17.15 -16.22
N ARG A 125 3.02 16.33 -16.85
CA ARG A 125 3.02 16.13 -18.31
C ARG A 125 1.71 15.51 -18.83
N TYR A 126 1.03 14.72 -18.00
CA TYR A 126 -0.17 13.95 -18.38
C TYR A 126 -1.45 14.38 -17.65
N ASP A 127 -1.42 15.41 -16.81
CA ASP A 127 -2.55 15.97 -16.04
C ASP A 127 -3.78 16.30 -16.90
N ARG A 128 -3.57 16.72 -18.16
CA ARG A 128 -4.65 17.02 -19.11
C ARG A 128 -5.22 15.79 -19.83
N LYS A 129 -4.56 14.64 -19.72
CA LYS A 129 -4.94 13.39 -20.40
C LYS A 129 -5.48 12.34 -19.43
N VAL A 130 -5.04 12.37 -18.18
CA VAL A 130 -5.33 11.36 -17.17
C VAL A 130 -6.15 12.00 -16.06
N THR A 131 -7.13 11.26 -15.55
CA THR A 131 -7.94 11.70 -14.41
C THR A 131 -7.27 11.25 -13.12
N TYR A 132 -6.85 12.18 -12.26
CA TYR A 132 -6.24 11.85 -10.97
C TYR A 132 -7.27 11.81 -9.84
N VAL A 133 -7.11 10.81 -8.98
CA VAL A 133 -7.82 10.66 -7.70
C VAL A 133 -6.77 10.60 -6.61
N SER A 134 -6.89 11.46 -5.59
CA SER A 134 -6.01 11.39 -4.41
C SER A 134 -6.61 10.49 -3.34
N ILE A 135 -5.74 9.89 -2.53
CA ILE A 135 -6.16 9.04 -1.40
C ILE A 135 -6.40 9.84 -0.11
N SER A 136 -6.03 11.12 -0.11
CA SER A 136 -6.41 12.11 0.91
C SER A 136 -6.33 13.52 0.31
N ASP A 137 -6.91 14.51 0.98
CA ASP A 137 -6.70 15.92 0.60
C ASP A 137 -5.29 16.39 0.98
N ALA A 138 -4.69 15.82 2.02
CA ALA A 138 -3.34 16.16 2.48
C ALA A 138 -2.24 15.68 1.51
N ASP A 139 -2.48 14.60 0.77
CA ASP A 139 -1.56 14.05 -0.24
C ASP A 139 -1.63 14.80 -1.58
N ARG A 140 -2.53 15.77 -1.75
CA ARG A 140 -2.67 16.50 -3.03
C ARG A 140 -1.47 17.41 -3.26
N HIS A 141 -0.82 17.24 -4.41
CA HIS A 141 0.19 18.18 -4.87
C HIS A 141 -0.48 19.38 -5.56
N PRO A 142 -0.18 20.64 -5.15
CA PRO A 142 -0.91 21.83 -5.62
C PRO A 142 -0.75 22.14 -7.13
N SER A 143 0.21 21.50 -7.80
CA SER A 143 0.43 21.68 -9.25
C SER A 143 -0.38 20.72 -10.14
N LEU A 144 -1.19 19.83 -9.56
CA LEU A 144 -1.97 18.83 -10.28
C LEU A 144 -3.47 19.07 -10.13
N THR A 145 -4.25 18.54 -11.08
CA THR A 145 -5.71 18.60 -11.07
C THR A 145 -6.28 17.26 -10.61
N TYR A 146 -7.18 17.29 -9.63
CA TYR A 146 -7.82 16.10 -9.08
C TYR A 146 -9.32 16.11 -9.34
N ALA A 147 -9.87 14.99 -9.79
CA ALA A 147 -11.31 14.82 -9.96
C ALA A 147 -12.02 14.55 -8.64
N ALA A 148 -11.36 13.83 -7.72
CA ALA A 148 -11.91 13.48 -6.43
C ALA A 148 -10.81 13.13 -5.41
N THR A 149 -11.18 13.17 -4.14
CA THR A 149 -10.46 12.47 -3.06
C THR A 149 -11.28 11.24 -2.70
N ILE A 150 -10.68 10.06 -2.78
CA ILE A 150 -11.28 8.80 -2.36
C ILE A 150 -10.33 8.14 -1.38
N TYR A 151 -10.65 8.26 -0.09
CA TYR A 151 -9.89 7.64 0.99
C TYR A 151 -9.84 6.12 0.84
N HIS A 152 -8.76 5.52 1.33
CA HIS A 152 -8.69 4.06 1.38
C HIS A 152 -9.75 3.50 2.32
N GLY A 153 -10.24 2.31 1.96
CA GLY A 153 -11.07 1.48 2.81
C GLY A 153 -10.30 0.24 3.25
N ILE A 154 -10.83 -0.41 4.29
CA ILE A 154 -10.41 -1.71 4.78
C ILE A 154 -11.58 -2.69 4.71
N ASP A 155 -11.30 -3.99 4.71
CA ASP A 155 -12.33 -4.99 4.95
C ASP A 155 -12.60 -5.09 6.44
N LEU A 156 -13.78 -4.63 6.87
CA LEU A 156 -14.20 -4.68 8.27
C LEU A 156 -14.36 -6.13 8.77
N GLY A 157 -14.53 -7.11 7.89
CA GLY A 157 -14.54 -8.53 8.25
C GLY A 157 -13.19 -9.04 8.75
N GLU A 158 -12.09 -8.33 8.47
CA GLU A 158 -10.76 -8.64 8.99
C GLU A 158 -10.52 -8.16 10.43
N PHE A 159 -11.44 -7.38 11.00
CA PHE A 159 -11.28 -6.75 12.31
C PHE A 159 -12.48 -7.02 13.23
N THR A 160 -12.20 -7.54 14.42
CA THR A 160 -13.20 -7.83 15.45
C THR A 160 -13.32 -6.63 16.40
N PRO A 161 -14.46 -5.90 16.42
CA PRO A 161 -14.63 -4.77 17.32
C PRO A 161 -14.47 -5.18 18.80
N ARG A 162 -13.58 -4.51 19.53
CA ARG A 162 -13.37 -4.74 20.97
C ARG A 162 -13.89 -3.54 21.77
N THR A 163 -14.74 -3.81 22.76
CA THR A 163 -15.31 -2.77 23.64
C THR A 163 -14.48 -2.52 24.91
N THR A 164 -13.47 -3.35 25.14
CA THR A 164 -12.54 -3.24 26.26
C THR A 164 -11.14 -3.08 25.70
N ALA A 165 -10.50 -1.95 26.02
CA ALA A 165 -9.11 -1.73 25.66
C ALA A 165 -8.19 -2.66 26.45
N GLY A 166 -7.07 -3.06 25.85
CA GLY A 166 -5.98 -3.70 26.58
C GLY A 166 -5.07 -2.68 27.27
N GLU A 167 -3.88 -3.15 27.66
CA GLU A 167 -2.94 -2.36 28.46
C GLU A 167 -1.77 -1.78 27.64
N ASP A 168 -1.48 -2.40 26.50
CA ASP A 168 -0.25 -2.19 25.74
C ASP A 168 -0.41 -1.12 24.66
N LEU A 169 0.64 -0.34 24.48
CA LEU A 169 0.78 0.48 23.28
C LEU A 169 1.17 -0.41 22.11
N VAL A 170 0.70 -0.06 20.92
CA VAL A 170 1.06 -0.76 19.68
C VAL A 170 1.69 0.22 18.71
N PHE A 171 2.80 -0.17 18.10
CA PHE A 171 3.29 0.40 16.86
C PHE A 171 3.01 -0.58 15.72
N PHE A 172 2.34 -0.13 14.66
CA PHE A 172 2.02 -0.94 13.50
C PHE A 172 2.44 -0.26 12.19
N GLY A 173 3.50 -0.76 11.55
CA GLY A 173 4.03 -0.18 10.31
C GLY A 173 5.46 -0.59 9.99
N ARG A 174 6.01 -0.06 8.89
CA ARG A 174 7.42 -0.30 8.51
C ARG A 174 8.36 0.22 9.59
N ILE A 175 9.42 -0.53 9.87
CA ILE A 175 10.51 -0.06 10.74
C ILE A 175 11.47 0.76 9.89
N HIS A 176 11.34 2.07 10.03
CA HIS A 176 12.10 3.09 9.28
C HIS A 176 12.12 4.40 10.10
N PRO A 177 13.17 5.25 10.01
CA PRO A 177 13.23 6.53 10.73
C PRO A 177 11.98 7.41 10.56
N ASP A 178 11.45 7.46 9.34
CA ASP A 178 10.27 8.26 9.03
C ASP A 178 8.99 7.79 9.73
N LYS A 179 8.96 6.57 10.27
CA LYS A 179 7.75 5.99 10.87
C LYS A 179 7.65 6.19 12.38
N GLY A 180 8.70 6.67 13.03
CA GLY A 180 8.62 7.10 14.43
C GLY A 180 8.69 5.99 15.48
N VAL A 181 9.36 4.87 15.19
CA VAL A 181 9.41 3.70 16.10
C VAL A 181 10.22 4.03 17.36
N ALA A 182 11.33 4.76 17.22
CA ALA A 182 12.14 5.21 18.36
C ALA A 182 11.34 6.14 19.29
N GLU A 183 10.51 7.00 18.71
CA GLU A 183 9.60 7.89 19.42
C GLU A 183 8.51 7.09 20.14
N ALA A 184 7.98 6.02 19.51
CA ALA A 184 7.03 5.12 20.16
C ALA A 184 7.64 4.41 21.39
N ILE A 185 8.90 3.97 21.30
CA ILE A 185 9.66 3.41 22.43
C ILE A 185 9.78 4.44 23.56
N GLU A 186 10.10 5.70 23.23
CA GLU A 186 10.23 6.75 24.24
C GLU A 186 8.88 7.08 24.90
N VAL A 187 7.78 7.07 24.14
CA VAL A 187 6.43 7.20 24.70
C VAL A 187 6.12 6.07 25.68
N ALA A 188 6.39 4.82 25.30
CA ALA A 188 6.18 3.67 26.16
C ALA A 188 7.00 3.77 27.46
N ARG A 189 8.27 4.16 27.35
CA ARG A 189 9.16 4.37 28.50
C ARG A 189 8.65 5.45 29.45
N ARG A 190 8.20 6.59 28.92
CA ARG A 190 7.71 7.73 29.72
C ARG A 190 6.35 7.49 30.35
N THR A 191 5.53 6.66 29.73
CA THR A 191 4.18 6.31 30.21
C THR A 191 4.17 5.06 31.07
N GLU A 192 5.32 4.40 31.25
CA GLU A 192 5.48 3.13 31.96
C GLU A 192 4.56 2.03 31.41
N ARG A 193 4.33 2.04 30.09
CA ARG A 193 3.53 1.04 29.37
C ARG A 193 4.41 0.10 28.58
N ARG A 194 3.89 -1.11 28.32
CA ARG A 194 4.50 -2.02 27.35
C ARG A 194 4.21 -1.55 25.93
N LEU A 195 5.11 -1.87 25.02
CA LEU A 195 5.00 -1.58 23.59
C LEU A 195 5.16 -2.87 22.78
N VAL A 196 4.19 -3.14 21.93
CA VAL A 196 4.27 -4.17 20.88
C VAL A 196 4.59 -3.47 19.55
N ILE A 197 5.69 -3.86 18.92
CA ILE A 197 6.15 -3.36 17.63
C ILE A 197 5.89 -4.45 16.59
N ALA A 198 5.02 -4.14 15.61
CA ALA A 198 4.64 -5.04 14.54
C ALA A 198 4.85 -4.39 13.16
N GLY A 199 5.53 -5.11 12.28
CA GLY A 199 5.80 -4.70 10.90
C GLY A 199 7.13 -5.20 10.35
N ILE A 200 7.42 -4.85 9.10
CA ILE A 200 8.63 -5.28 8.40
C ILE A 200 9.83 -4.36 8.70
N ILE A 201 11.02 -4.94 8.84
CA ILE A 201 12.27 -4.17 8.87
C ILE A 201 12.53 -3.65 7.46
N HIS A 202 12.44 -2.33 7.30
CA HIS A 202 12.70 -1.68 6.01
C HIS A 202 14.09 -1.04 5.99
N ASP A 203 14.59 -0.61 7.14
CA ASP A 203 15.95 -0.12 7.34
C ASP A 203 16.65 -0.94 8.46
N GLU A 204 17.53 -1.84 8.04
CA GLU A 204 18.30 -2.74 8.92
C GLU A 204 19.26 -1.98 9.83
N GLU A 205 19.87 -0.89 9.34
CA GLU A 205 20.83 -0.09 10.12
C GLU A 205 20.09 0.69 11.21
N TYR A 206 18.95 1.29 10.88
CA TYR A 206 18.07 1.93 11.85
C TYR A 206 17.56 0.93 12.89
N PHE A 207 17.07 -0.24 12.46
CA PHE A 207 16.59 -1.28 13.39
C PHE A 207 17.70 -1.68 14.37
N ALA A 208 18.88 -2.07 13.86
CA ALA A 208 19.98 -2.55 14.69
C ALA A 208 20.48 -1.50 15.69
N ARG A 209 20.46 -0.21 15.33
CA ARG A 209 21.01 0.87 16.17
C ARG A 209 20.01 1.53 17.10
N GLN A 210 18.78 1.73 16.65
CA GLN A 210 17.79 2.57 17.35
C GLN A 210 16.66 1.76 17.98
N ILE A 211 16.41 0.53 17.52
CA ILE A 211 15.24 -0.25 17.93
C ILE A 211 15.67 -1.48 18.73
N ALA A 212 16.51 -2.33 18.14
CA ALA A 212 16.97 -3.59 18.71
C ALA A 212 17.53 -3.47 20.14
N PRO A 213 18.32 -2.43 20.51
CA PRO A 213 18.84 -2.29 21.86
C PRO A 213 17.78 -2.09 22.95
N HIS A 214 16.55 -1.75 22.57
CA HIS A 214 15.44 -1.51 23.49
C HIS A 214 14.49 -2.69 23.62
N ILE A 215 14.62 -3.72 22.76
CA ILE A 215 13.77 -4.91 22.79
C ILE A 215 14.25 -5.81 23.94
N ASP A 216 13.38 -6.05 24.92
CA ASP A 216 13.65 -6.87 26.10
C ASP A 216 12.67 -8.04 26.26
N ASP A 217 11.79 -8.24 25.27
CA ASP A 217 10.73 -9.24 25.24
C ASP A 217 9.71 -9.16 26.40
N ASP A 218 9.71 -8.07 27.17
CA ASP A 218 8.80 -7.80 28.27
C ASP A 218 8.11 -6.43 28.11
N ARG A 219 8.87 -5.34 28.27
CA ARG A 219 8.37 -3.97 28.10
C ARG A 219 8.32 -3.54 26.65
N VAL A 220 9.27 -3.96 25.83
CA VAL A 220 9.28 -3.67 24.40
C VAL A 220 9.47 -4.98 23.64
N ARG A 221 8.46 -5.34 22.85
CA ARG A 221 8.38 -6.61 22.13
C ARG A 221 8.30 -6.34 20.64
N TYR A 222 9.14 -6.99 19.85
CA TYR A 222 9.04 -6.97 18.39
C TYR A 222 8.50 -8.31 17.90
N VAL A 223 7.36 -8.28 17.20
CA VAL A 223 6.66 -9.50 16.77
C VAL A 223 6.79 -9.78 15.27
N GLY A 224 7.57 -8.97 14.55
CA GLY A 224 7.71 -9.10 13.10
C GLY A 224 6.47 -8.63 12.33
N SER A 225 6.35 -9.09 11.08
CA SER A 225 5.17 -8.81 10.26
C SER A 225 3.98 -9.62 10.75
N ALA A 226 2.89 -8.94 11.12
CA ALA A 226 1.66 -9.60 11.54
C ALA A 226 0.81 -10.00 10.32
N GLY A 227 0.37 -11.26 10.29
CA GLY A 227 -0.67 -11.72 9.36
C GLY A 227 -2.06 -11.16 9.70
N PRO A 228 -3.11 -11.46 8.91
CA PRO A 228 -4.46 -10.94 9.17
C PRO A 228 -5.00 -11.20 10.57
N GLN A 229 -4.86 -12.44 11.07
CA GLN A 229 -5.32 -12.84 12.41
C GLN A 229 -4.52 -12.16 13.53
N GLU A 230 -3.19 -12.18 13.42
CA GLU A 230 -2.31 -11.53 14.39
C GLU A 230 -2.54 -10.01 14.42
N ARG A 231 -2.80 -9.39 13.27
CA ARG A 231 -3.12 -7.96 13.19
C ARG A 231 -4.43 -7.64 13.90
N ASP A 232 -5.49 -8.44 13.73
CA ASP A 232 -6.75 -8.29 14.49
C ASP A 232 -6.51 -8.40 16.00
N GLU A 233 -5.71 -9.38 16.42
CA GLU A 233 -5.39 -9.58 17.83
C GLU A 233 -4.55 -8.44 18.41
N ILE A 234 -3.52 -7.99 17.69
CA ILE A 234 -2.61 -6.93 18.15
C ILE A 234 -3.36 -5.60 18.25
N LEU A 235 -4.08 -5.21 17.20
CA LEU A 235 -4.78 -3.92 17.17
C LEU A 235 -6.01 -3.95 18.09
N GLY A 236 -6.80 -5.03 18.07
CA GLY A 236 -8.00 -5.15 18.88
C GLY A 236 -7.72 -5.15 20.39
N ASN A 237 -6.58 -5.68 20.83
CA ASN A 237 -6.19 -5.70 22.24
C ASN A 237 -5.26 -4.54 22.64
N ALA A 238 -5.05 -3.56 21.77
CA ALA A 238 -4.24 -2.39 22.11
C ALA A 238 -4.97 -1.49 23.13
N LEU A 239 -4.20 -0.80 23.97
CA LEU A 239 -4.67 0.43 24.61
C LEU A 239 -4.82 1.54 23.55
N ALA A 240 -3.77 1.71 22.76
CA ALA A 240 -3.67 2.75 21.75
C ALA A 240 -2.63 2.37 20.68
N LEU A 241 -2.93 2.74 19.44
CA LEU A 241 -1.96 2.77 18.35
C LEU A 241 -1.11 4.05 18.46
N VAL A 242 0.21 3.89 18.47
CA VAL A 242 1.19 4.99 18.49
C VAL A 242 1.65 5.27 17.06
N HIS A 243 1.01 6.27 16.44
CA HIS A 243 1.28 6.66 15.06
C HIS A 243 2.05 8.00 15.00
N LEU A 244 3.38 7.93 15.15
CA LEU A 244 4.28 9.10 15.26
C LEU A 244 5.10 9.32 13.99
N VAL A 245 4.44 9.25 12.84
CA VAL A 245 5.11 9.39 11.54
C VAL A 245 5.72 10.79 11.40
N ASN A 246 7.00 10.82 11.01
CA ASN A 246 7.87 12.00 10.93
C ASN A 246 7.85 12.70 9.56
N PHE A 247 6.90 12.36 8.70
CA PHE A 247 6.67 13.03 7.42
C PHE A 247 5.17 13.20 7.16
N ALA A 248 4.81 13.92 6.11
CA ALA A 248 3.43 14.04 5.66
C ALA A 248 2.94 12.70 5.11
N GLU A 249 2.43 11.83 5.99
CA GLU A 249 1.88 10.53 5.60
C GLU A 249 0.71 10.72 4.62
N PRO A 250 0.73 10.06 3.45
CA PRO A 250 -0.33 10.21 2.45
C PRO A 250 -1.73 9.84 2.96
N PHE A 251 -1.80 8.82 3.83
CA PHE A 251 -3.06 8.34 4.40
C PHE A 251 -2.89 7.69 5.78
N GLY A 252 -2.02 6.68 5.89
CA GLY A 252 -1.85 5.90 7.11
C GLY A 252 -2.94 4.85 7.32
N LEU A 253 -2.89 3.75 6.55
CA LEU A 253 -3.89 2.67 6.63
C LEU A 253 -4.09 2.16 8.06
N SER A 254 -3.01 2.06 8.84
CA SER A 254 -3.05 1.60 10.23
C SER A 254 -3.92 2.45 11.14
N MET A 255 -4.24 3.70 10.77
CA MET A 255 -5.15 4.56 11.54
C MET A 255 -6.61 4.15 11.42
N ILE A 256 -6.98 3.45 10.34
CA ILE A 256 -8.36 2.99 10.11
C ILE A 256 -8.52 1.48 10.29
N GLU A 257 -7.42 0.75 10.51
CA GLU A 257 -7.37 -0.66 10.94
C GLU A 257 -7.62 -0.76 12.45
#